data_AF-A0A845JWI3-F1
#
_entry.id   AF-A0A845JWI3-F1
#
_cell.length_a   1.000
_cell.length_b   1.000
_cell.length_c   1.000
_cell.angle_alpha   90.00
_cell.angle_beta   90.00
_cell.angle_gamma   90.00
#
_symmetry.space_group_name_H-M   'P 1'
#
loop_
_entity.id
_entity.type
_entity.pdbx_description
1 polymer ?
#
loop_
_entity_poly.entity_id
_entity_poly.type
_entity_poly.pdbx_seq_one_letter_code
_entity_poly.pdbx_strand_id
1 'polypeptide(L)'
;MTLKIGTHKIGEGRVFVIAEIGNNHNGCFERAIQLVDLAVEMGADCVKFQMRNLEEVYRQRSLRKDGEDLGTEYVLDLLRRFELSVEEHRKLSLHCKQKRILYLCTPWDASSVEVLEELGVLAYKVASADLTNLPLIEKLCDTGKPLILSTGMSPRKEVQITVEFLNKKKAQFILLHCNSTYPAPLHDIQLKWMQQLHQMHDLVGYSGHERGIAVTLAAVALGACVVERHFTLDRTMEGPDHAASLDHSEFKRLIEGVREIEQALGDGQERQVSQGEMINRENLGKSLVAATSLSKGTVITAQHIKVRSPGQGLSPQYYEKLLGCTLHHDINEEDFFYLSDLNDKRIEPKNYSFQRPWGVPVRYHDFQEYQERIQPDIFEFHLSYSDMDLDVAKYLEKTYSSGFVVHAPELFSGSRLMDLAAQDDSYRLQSVQETQRVIDITRDLKRYFPKTKRPMIVANIGGFTMDEPLPASAIQGYYERFAKSLTELDMEGVELIPQTMAILRYRTAHANPMHQ
;
A
#
# COMPACT_ATOMS: atom_id res chain seq x y z
N MET A 1 11.71 -18.35 4.00
CA MET A 1 11.17 -19.57 3.36
C MET A 1 9.88 -19.24 2.58
N THR A 2 9.51 -20.02 1.56
CA THR A 2 8.19 -19.92 0.89
C THR A 2 7.55 -21.29 0.76
N LEU A 3 6.21 -21.34 0.81
CA LEU A 3 5.42 -22.57 0.74
C LEU A 3 4.30 -22.40 -0.29
N LYS A 4 3.88 -23.50 -0.96
CA LYS A 4 2.83 -23.46 -1.98
C LYS A 4 1.66 -24.36 -1.60
N ILE A 5 0.44 -23.82 -1.68
CA ILE A 5 -0.82 -24.58 -1.56
C ILE A 5 -1.67 -24.28 -2.80
N GLY A 6 -1.81 -25.27 -3.68
CA GLY A 6 -2.45 -25.04 -4.99
C GLY A 6 -1.73 -23.97 -5.80
N THR A 7 -2.41 -22.89 -6.16
CA THR A 7 -1.82 -21.73 -6.85
C THR A 7 -1.27 -20.65 -5.91
N HIS A 8 -1.53 -20.76 -4.61
CA HIS A 8 -1.15 -19.75 -3.63
C HIS A 8 0.28 -19.98 -3.15
N LYS A 9 1.10 -18.93 -3.24
CA LYS A 9 2.43 -18.88 -2.63
C LYS A 9 2.33 -18.12 -1.31
N ILE A 10 2.76 -18.76 -0.23
CA ILE A 10 2.71 -18.23 1.12
C ILE A 10 4.13 -17.85 1.55
N GLY A 11 4.27 -16.65 2.11
CA GLY A 11 5.55 -16.06 2.52
C GLY A 11 6.19 -15.11 1.50
N GLU A 12 5.51 -14.77 0.38
CA GLU A 12 5.98 -13.80 -0.64
C GLU A 12 5.20 -12.47 -0.58
N GLY A 13 4.88 -11.98 0.62
CA GLY A 13 4.24 -10.67 0.83
C GLY A 13 2.72 -10.65 0.78
N ARG A 14 2.06 -11.56 0.03
CA ARG A 14 0.60 -11.74 0.08
C ARG A 14 0.20 -12.74 1.16
N VAL A 15 -0.62 -12.30 2.10
CA VAL A 15 -1.28 -13.07 3.15
C VAL A 15 -2.37 -13.95 2.54
N PHE A 16 -2.35 -15.21 2.95
CA PHE A 16 -3.35 -16.21 2.62
C PHE A 16 -4.50 -16.20 3.64
N VAL A 17 -5.73 -15.95 3.18
CA VAL A 17 -6.90 -15.76 4.04
C VAL A 17 -7.81 -16.99 4.01
N ILE A 18 -8.03 -17.59 5.17
CA ILE A 18 -8.88 -18.77 5.38
C ILE A 18 -10.19 -18.33 6.04
N ALA A 19 -11.30 -18.53 5.32
CA ALA A 19 -12.65 -18.47 5.87
C ALA A 19 -12.98 -19.82 6.52
N GLU A 20 -12.87 -19.90 7.84
CA GLU A 20 -13.22 -21.09 8.61
C GLU A 20 -14.74 -21.18 8.72
N ILE A 21 -15.34 -22.09 7.96
CA ILE A 21 -16.75 -22.43 8.09
C ILE A 21 -16.94 -23.33 9.31
N GLY A 22 -16.00 -24.24 9.58
CA GLY A 22 -16.09 -25.15 10.72
C GLY A 22 -17.43 -25.88 10.73
N ASN A 23 -18.20 -25.70 11.81
CA ASN A 23 -19.57 -26.24 11.96
C ASN A 23 -20.68 -25.18 11.78
N ASN A 24 -20.38 -23.97 11.31
CA ASN A 24 -21.36 -22.87 11.17
C ASN A 24 -22.42 -23.13 10.07
N HIS A 25 -22.33 -24.26 9.35
CA HIS A 25 -23.40 -24.77 8.52
C HIS A 25 -24.52 -25.46 9.34
N ASN A 26 -24.28 -25.79 10.62
CA ASN A 26 -25.20 -26.49 11.52
C ASN A 26 -25.84 -27.74 10.90
N GLY A 27 -25.04 -28.57 10.21
CA GLY A 27 -25.52 -29.78 9.54
C GLY A 27 -26.36 -29.55 8.27
N CYS A 28 -26.52 -28.31 7.80
CA CYS A 28 -27.25 -28.00 6.56
C CYS A 28 -26.28 -27.82 5.39
N PHE A 29 -26.33 -28.74 4.43
CA PHE A 29 -25.50 -28.71 3.22
C PHE A 29 -25.72 -27.46 2.38
N GLU A 30 -26.96 -27.02 2.20
CA GLU A 30 -27.31 -25.83 1.42
C GLU A 30 -26.72 -24.57 2.05
N ARG A 31 -26.70 -24.49 3.39
CA ARG A 31 -26.04 -23.42 4.13
C ARG A 31 -24.53 -23.46 3.93
N ALA A 32 -23.92 -24.65 3.94
CA ALA A 32 -22.50 -24.80 3.64
C ALA A 32 -22.16 -24.28 2.22
N ILE A 33 -22.98 -24.60 1.21
CA ILE A 33 -22.83 -24.08 -0.16
C ILE A 33 -22.95 -22.54 -0.19
N GLN A 34 -23.94 -21.98 0.51
CA GLN A 34 -24.11 -20.53 0.60
C GLN A 34 -22.89 -19.85 1.25
N LEU A 35 -22.34 -20.41 2.32
CA LEU A 35 -21.13 -19.90 2.97
C LEU A 35 -19.92 -19.94 2.02
N VAL A 36 -19.78 -20.99 1.21
CA VAL A 36 -18.72 -21.06 0.19
C VAL A 36 -18.89 -19.96 -0.85
N ASP A 37 -20.11 -19.75 -1.35
CA ASP A 37 -20.38 -18.73 -2.36
C ASP A 37 -20.08 -17.32 -1.86
N LEU A 38 -20.44 -17.01 -0.60
CA LEU A 38 -20.10 -15.74 0.02
C LEU A 38 -18.60 -15.59 0.26
N ALA A 39 -17.90 -16.65 0.67
CA ALA A 39 -16.44 -16.61 0.82
C ALA A 39 -15.73 -16.27 -0.50
N VAL A 40 -16.24 -16.77 -1.63
CA VAL A 40 -15.76 -16.42 -2.98
C VAL A 40 -16.03 -14.95 -3.28
N GLU A 41 -17.25 -14.45 -3.01
CA GLU A 41 -17.63 -13.04 -3.24
C GLU A 41 -16.74 -12.06 -2.48
N MET A 42 -16.42 -12.38 -1.22
CA MET A 42 -15.57 -11.55 -0.37
C MET A 42 -14.08 -11.60 -0.79
N GLY A 43 -13.69 -12.57 -1.62
CA GLY A 43 -12.31 -12.75 -2.06
C GLY A 43 -11.42 -13.53 -1.09
N ALA A 44 -11.99 -14.44 -0.30
CA ALA A 44 -11.20 -15.37 0.52
C ALA A 44 -10.41 -16.33 -0.36
N ASP A 45 -9.22 -16.74 0.08
CA ASP A 45 -8.38 -17.66 -0.68
C ASP A 45 -8.81 -19.13 -0.49
N CYS A 46 -9.37 -19.41 0.68
CA CYS A 46 -9.69 -20.75 1.14
C CYS A 46 -10.94 -20.75 1.98
N VAL A 47 -11.76 -21.78 1.82
CA VAL A 47 -12.78 -22.17 2.79
C VAL A 47 -12.31 -23.40 3.54
N LYS A 48 -12.54 -23.44 4.85
CA LYS A 48 -12.13 -24.55 5.70
C LYS A 48 -13.30 -25.16 6.46
N PHE A 49 -13.32 -26.49 6.47
CA PHE A 49 -14.28 -27.32 7.18
C PHE A 49 -13.58 -28.22 8.21
N GLN A 50 -14.34 -28.96 9.00
CA GLN A 50 -13.83 -29.94 9.97
C GLN A 50 -14.46 -31.30 9.70
N MET A 51 -13.70 -32.38 9.91
CA MET A 51 -14.18 -33.75 9.74
C MET A 51 -13.69 -34.61 10.89
N ARG A 52 -14.61 -35.38 11.50
CA ARG A 52 -14.31 -36.22 12.65
C ARG A 52 -15.01 -37.56 12.54
N ASN A 53 -14.35 -38.58 13.05
CA ASN A 53 -14.98 -39.80 13.50
C ASN A 53 -15.10 -39.75 15.02
N LEU A 54 -16.31 -39.49 15.52
CA LEU A 54 -16.54 -39.31 16.96
C LEU A 54 -16.12 -40.52 17.81
N GLU A 55 -16.17 -41.74 17.25
CA GLU A 55 -15.76 -42.96 17.96
C GLU A 55 -14.24 -43.10 18.12
N GLU A 56 -13.47 -42.50 17.21
CA GLU A 56 -12.00 -42.45 17.27
C GLU A 56 -11.51 -41.27 18.13
N VAL A 57 -12.19 -40.11 18.03
CA VAL A 57 -11.76 -38.88 18.71
C VAL A 57 -12.11 -38.89 20.20
N TYR A 58 -13.28 -39.42 20.57
CA TYR A 58 -13.78 -39.35 21.94
C TYR A 58 -13.83 -40.71 22.64
N ARG A 59 -13.56 -40.70 23.94
CA ARG A 59 -13.67 -41.91 24.77
C ARG A 59 -15.11 -42.43 24.75
N GLN A 60 -15.28 -43.75 24.65
CA GLN A 60 -16.60 -44.40 24.65
C GLN A 60 -17.51 -43.98 25.82
N ARG A 61 -16.93 -43.75 27.02
CA ARG A 61 -17.67 -43.26 28.19
C ARG A 61 -18.27 -41.87 27.98
N SER A 62 -17.56 -40.97 27.31
CA SER A 62 -18.06 -39.63 26.96
C SER A 62 -19.19 -39.71 25.93
N LEU A 63 -19.08 -40.63 24.96
CA LEU A 63 -20.11 -40.84 23.93
C LEU A 63 -21.43 -41.39 24.50
N ARG A 64 -21.36 -42.20 25.57
CA ARG A 64 -22.52 -42.77 26.27
C ARG A 64 -23.20 -41.80 27.25
N LYS A 65 -22.64 -40.61 27.48
CA LYS A 65 -23.10 -39.65 28.51
C LYS A 65 -23.08 -40.25 29.92
N ASP A 66 -22.12 -41.15 30.18
CA ASP A 66 -21.87 -41.79 31.49
C ASP A 66 -20.75 -41.07 32.27
N GLY A 67 -20.38 -39.85 31.85
CA GLY A 67 -19.30 -39.04 32.41
C GLY A 67 -19.82 -37.84 33.19
N GLU A 68 -18.99 -37.24 34.04
CA GLU A 68 -19.38 -36.10 34.90
C GLU A 68 -19.18 -34.72 34.22
N ASP A 69 -18.63 -34.68 33.00
CA ASP A 69 -18.29 -33.44 32.31
C ASP A 69 -19.40 -32.97 31.34
N LEU A 70 -20.27 -32.11 31.87
CA LEU A 70 -21.37 -31.46 31.15
C LEU A 70 -20.90 -30.68 29.89
N GLY A 71 -19.68 -30.15 29.89
CA GLY A 71 -19.15 -29.39 28.76
C GLY A 71 -18.89 -30.28 27.55
N THR A 72 -18.27 -31.44 27.79
CA THR A 72 -18.04 -32.45 26.75
C THR A 72 -19.36 -33.01 26.19
N GLU A 73 -20.37 -33.22 27.02
CA GLU A 73 -21.68 -33.72 26.56
C GLU A 73 -22.40 -32.74 25.62
N TYR A 74 -22.39 -31.45 25.95
CA TYR A 74 -22.99 -30.40 25.12
C TYR A 74 -22.31 -30.30 23.75
N VAL A 75 -20.96 -30.33 23.73
CA VAL A 75 -20.20 -30.29 22.48
C VAL A 75 -20.47 -31.53 21.62
N LEU A 76 -20.49 -32.72 22.22
CA LEU A 76 -20.78 -33.96 21.50
C LEU A 76 -22.18 -33.98 20.88
N ASP A 77 -23.18 -33.41 21.55
CA ASP A 77 -24.54 -33.27 21.02
C ASP A 77 -24.56 -32.39 19.76
N LEU A 78 -23.93 -31.21 19.84
CA LEU A 78 -23.82 -30.29 18.70
C LEU A 78 -23.06 -30.92 17.53
N LEU A 79 -21.94 -31.58 17.79
CA LEU A 79 -21.14 -32.24 16.76
C LEU A 79 -21.97 -33.29 16.00
N ARG A 80 -22.70 -34.16 16.71
CA ARG A 80 -23.58 -35.16 16.08
C ARG A 80 -24.65 -34.55 15.18
N ARG A 81 -25.17 -33.37 15.55
CA ARG A 81 -26.20 -32.68 14.75
C ARG A 81 -25.61 -31.92 13.57
N PHE A 82 -24.39 -31.42 13.71
CA PHE A 82 -23.84 -30.47 12.76
C PHE A 82 -22.86 -31.09 11.76
N GLU A 83 -22.36 -32.29 12.03
CA GLU A 83 -21.43 -33.01 11.15
C GLU A 83 -22.08 -33.36 9.80
N LEU A 84 -21.37 -33.05 8.71
CA LEU A 84 -21.80 -33.41 7.37
C LEU A 84 -21.28 -34.80 7.02
N SER A 85 -22.03 -35.51 6.19
CA SER A 85 -21.60 -36.80 5.66
C SER A 85 -20.41 -36.68 4.71
N VAL A 86 -19.66 -37.78 4.54
CA VAL A 86 -18.54 -37.86 3.58
C VAL A 86 -18.98 -37.49 2.15
N GLU A 87 -20.20 -37.87 1.75
CA GLU A 87 -20.74 -37.54 0.43
C GLU A 87 -21.04 -36.04 0.28
N GLU A 88 -21.49 -35.38 1.34
CA GLU A 88 -21.67 -33.92 1.37
C GLU A 88 -20.32 -33.20 1.29
N HIS A 89 -19.30 -33.66 2.03
CA HIS A 89 -17.93 -33.15 1.91
C HIS A 89 -17.38 -33.31 0.48
N ARG A 90 -17.64 -34.44 -0.18
CA ARG A 90 -17.26 -34.67 -1.58
C ARG A 90 -17.92 -33.66 -2.52
N LYS A 91 -19.22 -33.40 -2.35
CA LYS A 91 -19.95 -32.39 -3.13
C LYS A 91 -19.44 -30.97 -2.85
N LEU A 92 -19.14 -30.63 -1.60
CA LEU A 92 -18.55 -29.33 -1.22
C LEU A 92 -17.19 -29.11 -1.87
N SER A 93 -16.30 -30.11 -1.82
CA SER A 93 -14.99 -30.04 -2.48
C SER A 93 -15.12 -29.80 -3.99
N LEU A 94 -16.06 -30.49 -4.65
CA LEU A 94 -16.35 -30.28 -6.07
C LEU A 94 -16.88 -28.86 -6.35
N HIS A 95 -17.80 -28.35 -5.52
CA HIS A 95 -18.33 -26.99 -5.64
C HIS A 95 -17.22 -25.94 -5.50
N CYS A 96 -16.34 -26.08 -4.51
CA CYS A 96 -15.18 -25.21 -4.32
C CYS A 96 -14.27 -25.20 -5.55
N LYS A 97 -14.01 -26.37 -6.14
CA LYS A 97 -13.22 -26.51 -7.38
C LYS A 97 -13.87 -25.78 -8.56
N GLN A 98 -15.20 -25.85 -8.71
CA GLN A 98 -15.94 -25.12 -9.74
C GLN A 98 -15.85 -23.60 -9.53
N LYS A 99 -15.96 -23.15 -8.28
CA LYS A 99 -15.85 -21.73 -7.88
C LYS A 99 -14.41 -21.21 -7.82
N ARG A 100 -13.41 -22.08 -8.02
CA ARG A 100 -11.97 -21.79 -7.98
C ARG A 100 -11.50 -21.22 -6.62
N ILE A 101 -12.11 -21.68 -5.53
CA ILE A 101 -11.65 -21.42 -4.16
C ILE A 101 -11.04 -22.69 -3.58
N LEU A 102 -9.98 -22.56 -2.76
CA LEU A 102 -9.35 -23.71 -2.15
C LEU A 102 -10.30 -24.33 -1.10
N TYR A 103 -10.52 -25.62 -1.21
CA TYR A 103 -11.15 -26.42 -0.16
C TYR A 103 -10.07 -26.96 0.78
N LEU A 104 -10.23 -26.71 2.08
CA LEU A 104 -9.40 -27.30 3.11
C LEU A 104 -10.29 -27.93 4.19
N CYS A 105 -9.79 -28.96 4.85
CA CYS A 105 -10.48 -29.58 5.96
C CYS A 105 -9.49 -29.97 7.07
N THR A 106 -9.90 -29.78 8.32
CA THR A 106 -9.18 -30.25 9.51
C THR A 106 -9.63 -31.68 9.84
N PRO A 107 -8.79 -32.71 9.63
CA PRO A 107 -9.05 -34.05 10.16
C PRO A 107 -8.72 -34.10 11.65
N TRP A 108 -9.57 -34.77 12.43
CA TRP A 108 -9.36 -34.98 13.87
C TRP A 108 -8.90 -36.39 14.23
N ASP A 109 -8.86 -37.28 13.25
CA ASP A 109 -8.59 -38.71 13.44
C ASP A 109 -8.03 -39.33 12.15
N ALA A 110 -7.59 -40.58 12.26
CA ALA A 110 -6.91 -41.29 11.20
C ALA A 110 -7.85 -41.62 10.02
N SER A 111 -9.11 -41.96 10.29
CA SER A 111 -10.08 -42.28 9.24
C SER A 111 -10.45 -41.04 8.42
N SER A 112 -10.57 -39.88 9.07
CA SER A 112 -10.79 -38.59 8.40
C SER A 112 -9.64 -38.23 7.45
N VAL A 113 -8.38 -38.56 7.79
CA VAL A 113 -7.24 -38.36 6.87
C VAL A 113 -7.41 -39.18 5.58
N GLU A 114 -7.88 -40.43 5.68
CA GLU A 114 -8.06 -41.30 4.51
C GLU A 114 -9.12 -40.74 3.57
N VAL A 115 -10.25 -40.27 4.13
CA VAL A 115 -11.31 -39.61 3.35
C VAL A 115 -10.76 -38.36 2.64
N LEU A 116 -9.98 -37.53 3.33
CA LEU A 116 -9.42 -36.30 2.75
C LEU A 116 -8.36 -36.57 1.67
N GLU A 117 -7.62 -37.68 1.76
CA GLU A 117 -6.75 -38.13 0.68
C GLU A 117 -7.56 -38.52 -0.57
N GLU A 118 -8.69 -39.22 -0.42
CA GLU A 118 -9.59 -39.53 -1.53
C GLU A 118 -10.18 -38.25 -2.17
N LEU A 119 -10.47 -37.23 -1.36
CA LEU A 119 -10.95 -35.92 -1.86
C LEU A 119 -9.85 -35.09 -2.54
N GLY A 120 -8.58 -35.50 -2.43
CA GLY A 120 -7.46 -34.83 -3.08
C GLY A 120 -7.15 -33.44 -2.49
N VAL A 121 -7.32 -33.25 -1.17
CA VAL A 121 -6.96 -31.98 -0.53
C VAL A 121 -5.48 -31.65 -0.73
N LEU A 122 -5.15 -30.36 -0.84
CA LEU A 122 -3.80 -29.91 -1.18
C LEU A 122 -2.93 -29.57 0.04
N ALA A 123 -3.53 -29.45 1.21
CA ALA A 123 -2.88 -29.19 2.49
C ALA A 123 -3.81 -29.58 3.63
N TYR A 124 -3.24 -29.71 4.83
CA TYR A 124 -3.98 -30.03 6.04
C TYR A 124 -3.88 -28.93 7.08
N LYS A 125 -4.97 -28.68 7.79
CA LYS A 125 -4.98 -27.89 9.02
C LYS A 125 -4.89 -28.85 10.19
N VAL A 126 -3.97 -28.60 11.11
CA VAL A 126 -3.92 -29.27 12.41
C VAL A 126 -4.55 -28.34 13.45
N ALA A 127 -5.54 -28.83 14.17
CA ALA A 127 -6.20 -28.09 15.24
C ALA A 127 -5.24 -27.87 16.41
N SER A 128 -5.48 -26.82 17.21
CA SER A 128 -4.73 -26.58 18.45
C SER A 128 -4.76 -27.79 19.40
N ALA A 129 -5.88 -28.53 19.43
CA ALA A 129 -6.03 -29.73 20.25
C ALA A 129 -5.11 -30.89 19.81
N ASP A 130 -4.72 -30.92 18.55
CA ASP A 130 -3.90 -31.97 17.95
C ASP A 130 -2.44 -31.58 17.76
N LEU A 131 -2.02 -30.39 18.22
CA LEU A 131 -0.60 -29.97 18.13
C LEU A 131 0.33 -31.00 18.79
N THR A 132 -0.08 -31.55 19.92
CA THR A 132 0.70 -32.56 20.68
C THR A 132 0.44 -33.99 20.22
N ASN A 133 -0.48 -34.20 19.28
CA ASN A 133 -0.85 -35.51 18.76
C ASN A 133 0.14 -35.95 17.66
N LEU A 134 1.39 -36.23 18.07
CA LEU A 134 2.46 -36.63 17.15
C LEU A 134 2.10 -37.84 16.27
N PRO A 135 1.36 -38.87 16.74
CA PRO A 135 0.92 -39.97 15.86
C PRO A 135 0.03 -39.51 14.69
N LEU A 136 -0.93 -38.60 14.94
CA LEU A 136 -1.76 -38.05 13.86
C LEU A 136 -0.92 -37.16 12.93
N ILE A 137 -0.06 -36.31 13.50
CA ILE A 137 0.85 -35.45 12.71
C ILE A 137 1.80 -36.30 11.85
N GLU A 138 2.26 -37.44 12.34
CA GLU A 138 3.06 -38.39 11.57
C GLU A 138 2.31 -38.89 10.34
N LYS A 139 1.06 -39.35 10.51
CA LYS A 139 0.20 -39.78 9.38
C LYS A 139 0.01 -38.66 8.36
N LEU A 140 -0.18 -37.42 8.83
CA LEU A 140 -0.28 -36.25 7.94
C LEU A 140 1.04 -35.96 7.22
N CYS A 141 2.19 -36.08 7.88
CA CYS A 141 3.50 -35.88 7.26
C CYS A 141 3.76 -36.93 6.17
N ASP A 142 3.33 -38.17 6.36
CA ASP A 142 3.53 -39.26 5.40
C ASP A 142 2.76 -39.04 4.08
N THR A 143 1.76 -38.15 4.05
CA THR A 143 1.09 -37.71 2.82
C THR A 143 1.97 -36.81 1.93
N GLY A 144 3.03 -36.22 2.50
CA GLY A 144 3.91 -35.25 1.82
C GLY A 144 3.27 -33.88 1.56
N LYS A 145 2.08 -33.60 2.09
CA LYS A 145 1.36 -32.34 1.88
C LYS A 145 1.71 -31.29 2.95
N PRO A 146 1.62 -29.98 2.62
CA PRO A 146 1.79 -28.91 3.58
C PRO A 146 0.83 -28.96 4.77
N LEU A 147 1.33 -28.56 5.94
CA LEU A 147 0.57 -28.51 7.19
C LEU A 147 0.42 -27.07 7.72
N ILE A 148 -0.76 -26.72 8.22
CA ILE A 148 -1.05 -25.44 8.89
C ILE A 148 -1.45 -25.74 10.33
N LEU A 149 -0.57 -25.53 11.30
CA LEU A 149 -0.77 -25.94 12.69
C LEU A 149 -1.13 -24.76 13.56
N SER A 150 -2.26 -24.82 14.28
CA SER A 150 -2.55 -23.82 15.31
C SER A 150 -1.85 -24.20 16.60
N THR A 151 -1.33 -23.22 17.32
CA THR A 151 -0.55 -23.44 18.55
C THR A 151 -1.29 -23.04 19.82
N GLY A 152 -2.62 -22.92 19.78
CA GLY A 152 -3.41 -22.56 20.96
C GLY A 152 -3.35 -23.67 22.01
N MET A 153 -3.58 -23.32 23.29
CA MET A 153 -3.51 -24.22 24.45
C MET A 153 -2.11 -24.79 24.79
N SER A 154 -1.14 -24.69 23.88
CA SER A 154 0.19 -25.26 24.08
C SER A 154 1.22 -24.23 24.54
N PRO A 155 1.95 -24.47 25.64
CA PRO A 155 3.09 -23.65 26.04
C PRO A 155 4.27 -23.84 25.06
N ARG A 156 5.22 -22.92 25.12
CA ARG A 156 6.45 -22.90 24.29
C ARG A 156 7.10 -24.29 24.09
N LYS A 157 7.23 -25.07 25.16
CA LYS A 157 7.92 -26.37 25.14
C LYS A 157 7.22 -27.38 24.22
N GLU A 158 5.89 -27.42 24.22
CA GLU A 158 5.12 -28.34 23.38
C GLU A 158 5.19 -27.96 21.90
N VAL A 159 5.12 -26.64 21.62
CA VAL A 159 5.32 -26.12 20.26
C VAL A 159 6.70 -26.52 19.74
N GLN A 160 7.73 -26.36 20.57
CA GLN A 160 9.10 -26.68 20.19
C GLN A 160 9.31 -28.18 19.91
N ILE A 161 8.75 -29.08 20.73
CA ILE A 161 8.79 -30.53 20.47
C ILE A 161 8.17 -30.86 19.11
N THR A 162 7.03 -30.23 18.79
CA THR A 162 6.32 -30.46 17.53
C THR A 162 7.11 -29.93 16.33
N VAL A 163 7.71 -28.74 16.46
CA VAL A 163 8.58 -28.16 15.42
C VAL A 163 9.80 -29.04 15.17
N GLU A 164 10.46 -29.54 16.22
CA GLU A 164 11.61 -30.44 16.10
C GLU A 164 11.21 -31.76 15.40
N PHE A 165 10.04 -32.30 15.72
CA PHE A 165 9.47 -33.47 15.04
C PHE A 165 9.23 -33.21 13.55
N LEU A 166 8.55 -32.11 13.20
CA LEU A 166 8.26 -31.73 11.81
C LEU A 166 9.53 -31.49 11.00
N ASN A 167 10.54 -30.83 11.59
CA ASN A 167 11.84 -30.61 10.97
C ASN A 167 12.57 -31.93 10.71
N LYS A 168 12.54 -32.88 11.65
CA LYS A 168 13.11 -34.23 11.46
C LYS A 168 12.42 -34.99 10.32
N LYS A 169 11.11 -34.83 10.18
CA LYS A 169 10.30 -35.38 9.08
C LYS A 169 10.48 -34.60 7.76
N LYS A 170 11.16 -33.45 7.77
CA LYS A 170 11.27 -32.51 6.63
C LYS A 170 9.90 -32.08 6.09
N ALA A 171 8.91 -31.96 6.97
CA ALA A 171 7.57 -31.53 6.60
C ALA A 171 7.57 -30.06 6.20
N GLN A 172 6.69 -29.70 5.27
CA GLN A 172 6.40 -28.30 4.96
C GLN A 172 5.27 -27.83 5.87
N PHE A 173 5.50 -26.78 6.67
CA PHE A 173 4.48 -26.34 7.62
C PHE A 173 4.44 -24.83 7.85
N ILE A 174 3.35 -24.38 8.48
CA ILE A 174 3.08 -23.01 8.92
C ILE A 174 2.56 -23.10 10.36
N LEU A 175 3.03 -22.21 11.24
CA LEU A 175 2.55 -22.10 12.62
C LEU A 175 1.56 -20.95 12.73
N LEU A 176 0.39 -21.17 13.30
CA LEU A 176 -0.58 -20.11 13.59
C LEU A 176 -0.62 -19.83 15.08
N HIS A 177 -0.33 -18.58 15.45
CA HIS A 177 -0.67 -18.08 16.78
C HIS A 177 -2.18 -18.12 16.96
N CYS A 178 -2.65 -18.59 18.12
CA CYS A 178 -4.07 -18.84 18.38
C CYS A 178 -4.35 -18.77 19.88
N ASN A 179 -5.47 -18.14 20.26
CA ASN A 179 -6.06 -18.30 21.58
C ASN A 179 -7.37 -19.09 21.43
N SER A 180 -7.45 -20.28 22.04
CA SER A 180 -8.57 -21.22 21.88
C SER A 180 -9.76 -20.93 22.81
N THR A 181 -10.12 -19.65 22.98
CA THR A 181 -11.35 -19.23 23.68
C THR A 181 -12.29 -18.53 22.69
N TYR A 182 -13.60 -18.77 22.82
CA TYR A 182 -14.59 -18.41 21.79
C TYR A 182 -15.74 -17.62 22.43
N PRO A 183 -15.77 -16.28 22.33
CA PRO A 183 -14.75 -15.41 21.75
C PRO A 183 -13.56 -15.16 22.69
N ALA A 184 -12.39 -14.90 22.12
CA ALA A 184 -11.16 -14.63 22.86
C ALA A 184 -11.16 -13.22 23.46
N PRO A 185 -10.96 -13.06 24.78
CA PRO A 185 -10.76 -11.76 25.41
C PRO A 185 -9.47 -11.10 24.90
N LEU A 186 -9.53 -9.81 24.55
CA LEU A 186 -8.39 -9.10 23.94
C LEU A 186 -7.09 -9.17 24.76
N HIS A 187 -7.20 -9.14 26.09
CA HIS A 187 -6.05 -9.18 26.99
C HIS A 187 -5.36 -10.54 27.04
N ASP A 188 -6.05 -11.62 26.64
CA ASP A 188 -5.51 -12.99 26.63
C ASP A 188 -4.85 -13.37 25.30
N ILE A 189 -4.99 -12.54 24.26
CA ILE A 189 -4.53 -12.89 22.91
C ILE A 189 -3.01 -12.92 22.81
N GLN A 190 -2.30 -12.02 23.49
CA GLN A 190 -0.83 -12.03 23.53
C GLN A 190 -0.14 -12.03 22.15
N LEU A 191 -0.48 -11.12 21.22
CA LEU A 191 0.10 -11.03 19.86
C LEU A 191 1.64 -11.04 19.80
N LYS A 192 2.32 -10.54 20.85
CA LYS A 192 3.79 -10.60 20.94
C LYS A 192 4.35 -12.02 20.90
N TRP A 193 3.54 -13.05 21.19
CA TRP A 193 3.93 -14.45 21.05
C TRP A 193 4.30 -14.82 19.61
N MET A 194 3.74 -14.16 18.60
CA MET A 194 4.12 -14.37 17.19
C MET A 194 5.60 -14.12 16.93
N GLN A 195 6.22 -13.16 17.62
CA GLN A 195 7.66 -12.92 17.51
C GLN A 195 8.48 -14.11 18.01
N GLN A 196 7.98 -14.83 19.02
CA GLN A 196 8.62 -16.05 19.52
C GLN A 196 8.40 -17.23 18.59
N LEU A 197 7.22 -17.34 17.96
CA LEU A 197 7.00 -18.33 16.90
C LEU A 197 7.93 -18.11 15.72
N HIS A 198 8.18 -16.85 15.33
CA HIS A 198 9.13 -16.53 14.26
C HIS A 198 10.58 -16.92 14.59
N GLN A 199 10.94 -17.06 15.87
CA GLN A 199 12.25 -17.62 16.25
C GLN A 199 12.32 -19.14 16.07
N MET A 200 11.17 -19.83 15.99
CA MET A 200 11.08 -21.28 15.82
C MET A 200 10.87 -21.66 14.35
N HIS A 201 10.21 -20.81 13.56
CA HIS A 201 9.90 -21.08 12.16
C HIS A 201 9.66 -19.79 11.36
N ASP A 202 10.05 -19.80 10.09
CA ASP A 202 9.92 -18.64 9.19
C ASP A 202 8.45 -18.26 8.91
N LEU A 203 7.60 -19.28 8.68
CA LEU A 203 6.21 -19.08 8.24
C LEU A 203 5.27 -19.11 9.44
N VAL A 204 4.92 -17.92 9.93
CA VAL A 204 3.96 -17.74 11.02
C VAL A 204 2.73 -17.02 10.52
N GLY A 205 1.57 -17.42 11.01
CA GLY A 205 0.29 -16.78 10.76
C GLY A 205 -0.52 -16.61 12.05
N TYR A 206 -1.81 -16.33 11.88
CA TYR A 206 -2.73 -16.05 12.99
C TYR A 206 -4.07 -16.75 12.77
N SER A 207 -4.59 -17.41 13.80
CA SER A 207 -5.92 -18.01 13.84
C SER A 207 -6.70 -17.31 14.95
N GLY A 208 -7.68 -16.50 14.57
CA GLY A 208 -8.37 -15.58 15.46
C GLY A 208 -9.76 -16.02 15.88
N HIS A 209 -10.07 -15.86 17.17
CA HIS A 209 -11.38 -16.11 17.77
C HIS A 209 -11.88 -14.87 18.54
N GLU A 210 -11.24 -13.73 18.35
CA GLU A 210 -11.60 -12.45 18.96
C GLU A 210 -12.84 -11.81 18.32
N ARG A 211 -13.43 -10.82 18.96
CA ARG A 211 -14.48 -10.01 18.32
C ARG A 211 -13.87 -8.94 17.41
N GLY A 212 -14.48 -8.73 16.24
CA GLY A 212 -14.03 -7.75 15.26
C GLY A 212 -12.72 -8.14 14.57
N ILE A 213 -12.14 -7.20 13.82
CA ILE A 213 -11.04 -7.49 12.88
C ILE A 213 -9.69 -6.88 13.29
N ALA A 214 -9.68 -5.97 14.27
CA ALA A 214 -8.51 -5.15 14.58
C ALA A 214 -7.27 -5.97 14.97
N VAL A 215 -7.46 -7.04 15.75
CA VAL A 215 -6.36 -7.90 16.20
C VAL A 215 -5.80 -8.72 15.04
N THR A 216 -6.66 -9.26 14.17
CA THR A 216 -6.23 -9.97 12.96
C THR A 216 -5.42 -9.07 12.03
N LEU A 217 -5.87 -7.82 11.82
CA LEU A 217 -5.12 -6.83 11.04
C LEU A 217 -3.77 -6.49 11.68
N ALA A 218 -3.74 -6.33 13.01
CA ALA A 218 -2.50 -6.14 13.75
C ALA A 218 -1.54 -7.34 13.61
N ALA A 219 -2.06 -8.57 13.57
CA ALA A 219 -1.26 -9.76 13.34
C ALA A 219 -0.61 -9.75 11.94
N VAL A 220 -1.32 -9.27 10.91
CA VAL A 220 -0.74 -9.08 9.58
C VAL A 220 0.39 -8.05 9.60
N ALA A 221 0.18 -6.91 10.26
CA ALA A 221 1.24 -5.91 10.43
C ALA A 221 2.47 -6.44 11.21
N LEU A 222 2.28 -7.47 12.04
CA LEU A 222 3.34 -8.17 12.77
C LEU A 222 3.99 -9.32 11.98
N GLY A 223 3.61 -9.53 10.72
CA GLY A 223 4.23 -10.51 9.83
C GLY A 223 3.45 -11.80 9.61
N ALA A 224 2.16 -11.89 10.00
CA ALA A 224 1.34 -13.06 9.69
C ALA A 224 1.23 -13.29 8.17
N CYS A 225 1.70 -14.43 7.68
CA CYS A 225 1.59 -14.84 6.27
C CYS A 225 0.30 -15.62 5.96
N VAL A 226 -0.41 -16.07 6.99
CA VAL A 226 -1.72 -16.72 6.92
C VAL A 226 -2.62 -16.10 7.99
N VAL A 227 -3.87 -15.83 7.65
CA VAL A 227 -4.90 -15.49 8.64
C VAL A 227 -6.11 -16.40 8.51
N GLU A 228 -6.62 -16.87 9.64
CA GLU A 228 -7.80 -17.73 9.73
C GLU A 228 -8.81 -17.10 10.69
N ARG A 229 -10.06 -16.96 10.24
CA ARG A 229 -11.18 -16.48 11.04
C ARG A 229 -12.43 -17.29 10.75
N HIS A 230 -13.23 -17.55 11.78
CA HIS A 230 -14.53 -18.17 11.59
C HIS A 230 -15.48 -17.24 10.83
N PHE A 231 -16.28 -17.81 9.93
CA PHE A 231 -17.23 -17.11 9.09
C PHE A 231 -18.64 -17.66 9.29
N THR A 232 -19.64 -16.77 9.41
CA THR A 232 -21.04 -17.13 9.63
C THR A 232 -21.99 -16.25 8.82
N LEU A 233 -23.21 -16.75 8.59
CA LEU A 233 -24.32 -15.93 8.09
C LEU A 233 -24.93 -15.06 9.19
N ASP A 234 -24.97 -15.58 10.41
CA ASP A 234 -25.55 -14.93 11.59
C ASP A 234 -24.80 -15.39 12.85
N ARG A 235 -24.44 -14.43 13.70
CA ARG A 235 -23.67 -14.65 14.93
C ARG A 235 -24.53 -15.13 16.11
N THR A 236 -25.86 -15.08 15.96
CA THR A 236 -26.84 -15.48 16.98
C THR A 236 -27.32 -16.92 16.83
N MET A 237 -26.92 -17.60 15.75
CA MET A 237 -27.26 -19.00 15.51
C MET A 237 -26.69 -19.94 16.58
N GLU A 238 -27.36 -21.07 16.78
CA GLU A 238 -26.93 -22.09 17.74
C GLU A 238 -25.59 -22.70 17.33
N GLY A 239 -24.60 -22.66 18.22
CA GLY A 239 -23.33 -23.34 18.00
C GLY A 239 -22.20 -22.69 18.79
N PRO A 240 -21.06 -23.39 18.92
CA PRO A 240 -19.96 -22.91 19.76
C PRO A 240 -19.23 -21.71 19.14
N ASP A 241 -19.24 -21.60 17.81
CA ASP A 241 -18.32 -20.72 17.09
C ASP A 241 -19.00 -19.45 16.53
N HIS A 242 -20.34 -19.42 16.38
CA HIS A 242 -21.06 -18.30 15.75
C HIS A 242 -20.78 -16.96 16.44
N ALA A 243 -20.69 -16.92 17.77
CA ALA A 243 -20.44 -15.69 18.52
C ALA A 243 -19.05 -15.09 18.24
N ALA A 244 -18.04 -15.93 17.97
CA ALA A 244 -16.66 -15.56 17.64
C ALA A 244 -16.42 -15.35 16.13
N SER A 245 -17.39 -15.76 15.31
CA SER A 245 -17.33 -15.65 13.85
C SER A 245 -17.55 -14.21 13.37
N LEU A 246 -17.02 -13.90 12.19
CA LEU A 246 -17.31 -12.69 11.44
C LEU A 246 -18.48 -12.93 10.49
N ASP A 247 -19.34 -11.93 10.30
CA ASP A 247 -20.33 -11.92 9.22
C ASP A 247 -19.69 -11.50 7.87
N HIS A 248 -20.50 -11.48 6.81
CA HIS A 248 -20.03 -11.14 5.46
C HIS A 248 -19.39 -9.75 5.39
N SER A 249 -19.99 -8.74 6.02
CA SER A 249 -19.50 -7.37 6.00
C SER A 249 -18.20 -7.21 6.80
N GLU A 250 -18.09 -7.92 7.93
CA GLU A 250 -16.89 -7.93 8.76
C GLU A 250 -15.74 -8.65 8.07
N PHE A 251 -16.00 -9.81 7.45
CA PHE A 251 -14.98 -10.60 6.79
C PHE A 251 -14.48 -9.94 5.49
N LYS A 252 -15.37 -9.32 4.71
CA LYS A 252 -14.96 -8.53 3.54
C LYS A 252 -14.04 -7.37 3.92
N ARG A 253 -14.40 -6.60 4.96
CA ARG A 253 -13.54 -5.53 5.50
C ARG A 253 -12.21 -6.04 6.03
N LEU A 254 -12.19 -7.25 6.61
CA LEU A 254 -10.93 -7.88 7.00
C LEU A 254 -10.03 -8.10 5.77
N ILE A 255 -10.55 -8.69 4.69
CA ILE A 255 -9.77 -8.93 3.47
C ILE A 255 -9.27 -7.61 2.87
N GLU A 256 -10.12 -6.60 2.75
CA GLU A 256 -9.75 -5.27 2.27
C GLU A 256 -8.62 -4.67 3.10
N GLY A 257 -8.76 -4.66 4.43
CA GLY A 257 -7.73 -4.16 5.35
C GLY A 257 -6.42 -4.96 5.27
N VAL A 258 -6.48 -6.27 5.04
CA VAL A 258 -5.28 -7.08 4.78
C VAL A 258 -4.56 -6.60 3.51
N ARG A 259 -5.28 -6.35 2.42
CA ARG A 259 -4.69 -5.87 1.16
C ARG A 259 -4.14 -4.45 1.26
N GLU A 260 -4.74 -3.59 2.06
CA GLU A 260 -4.21 -2.25 2.37
C GLU A 260 -2.90 -2.34 3.15
N ILE A 261 -2.84 -3.21 4.17
CA ILE A 261 -1.63 -3.40 4.98
C ILE A 261 -0.49 -3.96 4.13
N GLU A 262 -0.75 -4.94 3.25
CA GLU A 262 0.25 -5.48 2.32
C GLU A 262 0.90 -4.39 1.46
N GLN A 263 0.11 -3.43 0.98
CA GLN A 263 0.61 -2.29 0.21
C GLN A 263 1.40 -1.29 1.08
N ALA A 264 1.02 -1.15 2.35
CA ALA A 264 1.61 -0.18 3.27
C ALA A 264 2.89 -0.66 3.99
N LEU A 265 3.10 -1.98 4.09
CA LEU A 265 4.21 -2.56 4.87
C LEU A 265 5.61 -2.18 4.33
N GLY A 266 5.75 -2.04 3.01
CA GLY A 266 7.06 -1.88 2.37
C GLY A 266 7.93 -3.14 2.46
N ASP A 267 9.22 -3.00 2.18
CA ASP A 267 10.19 -4.11 2.17
C ASP A 267 11.05 -4.20 3.45
N GLY A 268 10.81 -3.28 4.41
CA GLY A 268 11.55 -3.19 5.67
C GLY A 268 13.03 -2.79 5.51
N GLN A 269 13.44 -2.31 4.34
CA GLN A 269 14.80 -1.84 4.08
C GLN A 269 14.95 -0.35 4.45
N GLU A 270 15.71 0.41 3.67
CA GLU A 270 15.92 1.83 3.89
C GLU A 270 14.69 2.66 3.51
N ARG A 271 14.29 3.57 4.40
CA ARG A 271 13.18 4.50 4.15
C ARG A 271 13.50 5.42 2.98
N GLN A 272 12.78 5.24 1.88
CA GLN A 272 12.81 6.15 0.75
C GLN A 272 11.86 7.32 0.98
N VAL A 273 12.31 8.53 0.69
CA VAL A 273 11.46 9.73 0.71
C VAL A 273 10.73 9.80 -0.62
N SER A 274 9.40 9.79 -0.59
CA SER A 274 8.61 9.88 -1.82
C SER A 274 8.80 11.22 -2.52
N GLN A 275 8.55 11.28 -3.84
CA GLN A 275 8.63 12.53 -4.60
C GLN A 275 7.78 13.65 -3.99
N GLY A 276 6.55 13.32 -3.54
CA GLY A 276 5.68 14.28 -2.85
C GLY A 276 6.24 14.77 -1.51
N GLU A 277 6.90 13.89 -0.75
CA GLU A 277 7.61 14.31 0.46
C GLU A 277 8.85 15.15 0.17
N MET A 278 9.56 14.92 -0.94
CA MET A 278 10.70 15.75 -1.35
C MET A 278 10.27 17.19 -1.63
N ILE A 279 9.15 17.38 -2.34
CA ILE A 279 8.57 18.71 -2.60
C ILE A 279 8.19 19.39 -1.29
N ASN A 280 7.51 18.67 -0.38
CA ASN A 280 7.18 19.21 0.94
C ASN A 280 8.42 19.53 1.78
N ARG A 281 9.47 18.71 1.67
CA ARG A 281 10.75 18.95 2.33
C ARG A 281 11.40 20.24 1.82
N GLU A 282 11.35 20.49 0.52
CA GLU A 282 11.84 21.74 -0.07
C GLU A 282 11.02 22.93 0.43
N ASN A 283 9.69 22.88 0.36
CA ASN A 283 8.83 24.02 0.72
C ASN A 283 8.78 24.32 2.23
N LEU A 284 8.66 23.27 3.06
CA LEU A 284 8.42 23.40 4.50
C LEU A 284 9.69 23.26 5.34
N GLY A 285 10.74 22.68 4.73
CA GLY A 285 12.04 22.51 5.34
C GLY A 285 12.66 23.83 5.76
N LYS A 286 13.76 23.71 6.49
CA LYS A 286 14.52 24.85 6.99
C LYS A 286 15.90 24.84 6.37
N SER A 287 16.45 26.02 6.18
CA SER A 287 17.80 26.28 5.73
C SER A 287 18.45 27.33 6.62
N LEU A 288 19.78 27.30 6.65
CA LEU A 288 20.58 28.37 7.21
C LEU A 288 20.57 29.54 6.22
N VAL A 289 20.22 30.72 6.69
CA VAL A 289 20.23 31.97 5.92
C VAL A 289 21.07 33.01 6.62
N ALA A 290 21.62 33.95 5.87
CA ALA A 290 22.40 35.04 6.42
C ALA A 290 21.49 35.96 7.27
N ALA A 291 21.90 36.23 8.50
CA ALA A 291 21.13 37.09 9.41
C ALA A 291 21.15 38.57 9.00
N THR A 292 22.21 38.96 8.30
CA THR A 292 22.52 40.28 7.75
C THR A 292 23.36 40.09 6.49
N SER A 293 23.52 41.08 5.63
CA SER A 293 24.49 41.00 4.52
C SER A 293 25.93 40.86 5.04
N LEU A 294 26.73 40.01 4.42
CA LEU A 294 28.12 39.72 4.81
C LEU A 294 29.03 39.79 3.58
N SER A 295 30.19 40.44 3.74
CA SER A 295 31.19 40.51 2.69
C SER A 295 32.09 39.27 2.67
N LYS A 296 32.64 38.96 1.50
CA LYS A 296 33.72 37.99 1.31
C LYS A 296 34.85 38.22 2.31
N GLY A 297 35.38 37.14 2.87
CA GLY A 297 36.42 37.13 3.89
C GLY A 297 35.87 37.17 5.33
N THR A 298 34.56 37.36 5.51
CA THR A 298 33.93 37.28 6.83
C THR A 298 34.02 35.86 7.39
N VAL A 299 34.48 35.74 8.64
CA VAL A 299 34.39 34.49 9.41
C VAL A 299 32.97 34.39 9.98
N ILE A 300 32.25 33.31 9.65
CA ILE A 300 30.86 33.12 10.04
C ILE A 300 30.77 32.84 11.55
N THR A 301 29.90 33.56 12.26
CA THR A 301 29.61 33.36 13.68
C THR A 301 28.11 33.12 13.87
N ALA A 302 27.69 32.78 15.09
CA ALA A 302 26.28 32.54 15.41
C ALA A 302 25.36 33.72 15.07
N GLN A 303 25.85 34.96 15.22
CA GLN A 303 25.06 36.17 14.93
C GLN A 303 24.80 36.37 13.43
N HIS A 304 25.61 35.74 12.58
CA HIS A 304 25.52 35.82 11.13
C HIS A 304 24.50 34.83 10.52
N ILE A 305 23.91 33.95 11.32
CA ILE A 305 23.06 32.86 10.83
C ILE A 305 21.66 32.96 11.46
N LYS A 306 20.62 32.86 10.62
CA LYS A 306 19.25 32.58 11.02
C LYS A 306 18.82 31.23 10.43
N VAL A 307 17.76 30.65 10.98
CA VAL A 307 17.11 29.44 10.43
C VAL A 307 15.74 29.81 9.91
N ARG A 308 15.54 29.67 8.59
CA ARG A 308 14.30 30.06 7.90
C ARG A 308 13.87 29.02 6.88
N SER A 309 12.62 29.09 6.43
CA SER A 309 12.12 28.33 5.28
C SER A 309 12.27 29.16 4.01
N PRO A 310 12.26 28.53 2.80
CA PRO A 310 12.19 27.09 2.51
C PRO A 310 13.49 26.32 2.79
N GLY A 311 13.44 24.99 2.64
CA GLY A 311 14.55 24.06 2.78
C GLY A 311 15.41 23.93 1.52
N GLN A 312 15.73 25.04 0.87
CA GLN A 312 16.47 25.10 -0.40
C GLN A 312 17.99 25.34 -0.22
N GLY A 313 18.37 25.98 0.88
CA GLY A 313 19.74 26.15 1.31
C GLY A 313 20.27 25.03 2.21
N LEU A 314 21.43 25.28 2.80
CA LEU A 314 22.15 24.39 3.69
C LEU A 314 21.28 24.00 4.88
N SER A 315 21.15 22.69 5.12
CA SER A 315 20.38 22.16 6.24
C SER A 315 20.92 22.69 7.58
N PRO A 316 20.06 23.08 8.55
CA PRO A 316 20.47 23.51 9.87
C PRO A 316 21.28 22.48 10.65
N GLN A 317 21.27 21.21 10.24
CA GLN A 317 22.16 20.19 10.78
C GLN A 317 23.64 20.47 10.53
N TYR A 318 23.98 21.34 9.57
CA TYR A 318 25.34 21.79 9.30
C TYR A 318 25.71 23.09 10.03
N TYR A 319 24.85 23.61 10.92
CA TYR A 319 25.08 24.87 11.64
C TYR A 319 26.46 24.94 12.31
N GLU A 320 26.80 23.93 13.11
CA GLU A 320 28.11 23.86 13.79
C GLU A 320 29.29 23.79 12.81
N LYS A 321 29.08 23.18 11.64
CA LYS A 321 30.13 23.09 10.62
C LYS A 321 30.31 24.40 9.86
N LEU A 322 29.28 25.23 9.79
CA LEU A 322 29.33 26.54 9.15
C LEU A 322 29.99 27.58 10.06
N LEU A 323 29.89 27.44 11.38
CA LEU A 323 30.58 28.30 12.33
C LEU A 323 32.11 28.23 12.14
N GLY A 324 32.74 29.39 12.03
CA GLY A 324 34.18 29.51 11.81
C GLY A 324 34.62 29.36 10.35
N CYS A 325 33.72 28.99 9.43
CA CYS A 325 34.02 29.04 8.00
C CYS A 325 34.23 30.48 7.54
N THR A 326 35.15 30.68 6.59
CA THR A 326 35.37 32.00 5.96
C THR A 326 34.56 32.07 4.68
N LEU A 327 33.75 33.12 4.52
CA LEU A 327 32.97 33.34 3.30
C LEU A 327 33.87 33.64 2.10
N HIS A 328 33.65 32.93 1.00
CA HIS A 328 34.43 33.10 -0.24
C HIS A 328 33.75 33.99 -1.29
N HIS A 329 32.56 34.50 -0.97
CA HIS A 329 31.73 35.38 -1.78
C HIS A 329 30.91 36.30 -0.86
N ASP A 330 30.34 37.36 -1.42
CA ASP A 330 29.38 38.21 -0.72
C ASP A 330 28.03 37.51 -0.67
N ILE A 331 27.30 37.68 0.43
CA ILE A 331 25.96 37.12 0.66
C ILE A 331 25.06 38.21 1.24
N ASN A 332 23.83 38.37 0.75
CA ASN A 332 22.89 39.37 1.25
C ASN A 332 22.10 38.85 2.45
N GLU A 333 21.46 39.75 3.20
CA GLU A 333 20.52 39.34 4.25
C GLU A 333 19.43 38.41 3.69
N GLU A 334 19.14 37.33 4.44
CA GLU A 334 18.20 36.26 4.11
C GLU A 334 18.58 35.37 2.90
N ASP A 335 19.72 35.59 2.26
CA ASP A 335 20.25 34.63 1.28
C ASP A 335 20.62 33.30 1.97
N PHE A 336 20.47 32.20 1.23
CA PHE A 336 20.83 30.87 1.70
C PHE A 336 22.35 30.67 1.75
N PHE A 337 22.81 30.02 2.82
CA PHE A 337 24.09 29.31 2.77
C PHE A 337 23.91 28.01 1.99
N TYR A 338 24.98 27.49 1.38
CA TYR A 338 25.01 26.22 0.65
C TYR A 338 26.15 25.32 1.12
N LEU A 339 26.17 24.06 0.66
CA LEU A 339 27.26 23.12 0.96
C LEU A 339 28.64 23.62 0.50
N SER A 340 28.69 24.49 -0.50
CA SER A 340 29.92 25.16 -0.93
C SER A 340 30.54 26.01 0.18
N ASP A 341 29.72 26.56 1.07
CA ASP A 341 30.17 27.51 2.10
C ASP A 341 30.82 26.81 3.30
N LEU A 342 30.74 25.48 3.34
CA LEU A 342 31.47 24.65 4.28
C LEU A 342 32.90 24.35 3.84
N ASN A 343 33.26 24.68 2.59
CA ASN A 343 34.54 24.31 1.98
C ASN A 343 35.30 25.53 1.46
N ASP A 344 36.63 25.47 1.47
CA ASP A 344 37.49 26.55 0.95
C ASP A 344 37.58 26.62 -0.59
N LYS A 345 36.72 25.88 -1.31
CA LYS A 345 36.77 25.80 -2.77
C LYS A 345 35.58 26.52 -3.38
N ARG A 346 35.87 27.56 -4.16
CA ARG A 346 34.89 28.28 -4.97
C ARG A 346 34.46 27.44 -6.18
N ILE A 347 33.15 27.35 -6.40
CA ILE A 347 32.58 26.86 -7.67
C ILE A 347 32.18 28.10 -8.46
N GLU A 348 32.94 28.40 -9.52
CA GLU A 348 32.58 29.47 -10.46
C GLU A 348 31.63 28.94 -11.54
N PRO A 349 30.72 29.78 -12.08
CA PRO A 349 30.01 29.49 -13.30
C PRO A 349 31.00 29.13 -14.42
N LYS A 350 30.66 28.11 -15.20
CA LYS A 350 31.48 27.65 -16.34
C LYS A 350 30.60 27.60 -17.57
N ASN A 351 31.20 27.62 -18.75
CA ASN A 351 30.47 27.28 -19.96
C ASN A 351 30.14 25.78 -19.93
N TYR A 352 28.85 25.46 -19.89
CA TYR A 352 28.36 24.09 -19.92
C TYR A 352 28.11 23.66 -21.38
N SER A 353 28.56 22.46 -21.72
CA SER A 353 28.32 21.84 -23.02
C SER A 353 27.90 20.40 -22.81
N PHE A 354 26.75 20.02 -23.35
CA PHE A 354 26.20 18.68 -23.24
C PHE A 354 26.00 18.07 -24.63
N GLN A 355 25.85 16.75 -24.71
CA GLN A 355 25.59 16.05 -25.98
C GLN A 355 24.17 16.28 -26.52
N ARG A 356 23.26 16.76 -25.66
CA ARG A 356 21.87 17.09 -25.99
C ARG A 356 21.62 18.55 -25.63
N PRO A 357 20.63 19.20 -26.29
CA PRO A 357 20.17 20.51 -25.86
C PRO A 357 19.82 20.51 -24.38
N TRP A 358 20.24 21.54 -23.66
CA TRP A 358 19.99 21.66 -22.22
C TRP A 358 19.28 22.98 -21.91
N GLY A 359 18.56 22.98 -20.80
CA GLY A 359 17.82 24.16 -20.36
C GLY A 359 17.66 24.26 -18.86
N VAL A 360 17.18 25.41 -18.42
CA VAL A 360 16.97 25.73 -17.00
C VAL A 360 15.58 26.35 -16.83
N PRO A 361 14.83 25.92 -15.81
CA PRO A 361 13.59 26.58 -15.43
C PRO A 361 13.87 27.94 -14.80
N VAL A 362 13.12 28.95 -15.20
CA VAL A 362 13.24 30.33 -14.72
C VAL A 362 11.86 30.95 -14.54
N ARG A 363 11.75 31.91 -13.62
CA ARG A 363 10.64 32.89 -13.65
C ARG A 363 11.08 34.15 -14.39
N TYR A 364 10.13 35.02 -14.73
CA TYR A 364 10.45 36.27 -15.44
C TYR A 364 11.47 37.13 -14.72
N HIS A 365 11.41 37.18 -13.39
CA HIS A 365 12.31 37.97 -12.55
C HIS A 365 13.76 37.45 -12.56
N ASP A 366 13.95 36.14 -12.76
CA ASP A 366 15.28 35.49 -12.67
C ASP A 366 16.00 35.48 -14.03
N PHE A 367 15.24 35.62 -15.12
CA PHE A 367 15.73 35.36 -16.47
C PHE A 367 16.97 36.19 -16.86
N GLN A 368 16.97 37.50 -16.59
CA GLN A 368 18.10 38.39 -16.93
C GLN A 368 19.38 37.96 -16.22
N GLU A 369 19.31 37.68 -14.92
CA GLU A 369 20.45 37.25 -14.11
C GLU A 369 21.04 35.92 -14.64
N TYR A 370 20.17 34.96 -14.95
CA TYR A 370 20.61 33.66 -15.49
C TYR A 370 21.22 33.82 -16.88
N GLN A 371 20.60 34.61 -17.75
CA GLN A 371 21.08 34.81 -19.12
C GLN A 371 22.45 35.49 -19.20
N GLU A 372 22.81 36.30 -18.20
CA GLU A 372 24.16 36.90 -18.11
C GLU A 372 25.22 35.90 -17.62
N ARG A 373 24.81 34.88 -16.86
CA ARG A 373 25.72 33.93 -16.20
C ARG A 373 25.88 32.62 -16.96
N ILE A 374 24.85 32.19 -17.69
CA ILE A 374 24.82 30.92 -18.43
C ILE A 374 24.23 31.11 -19.83
N GLN A 375 24.57 30.19 -20.74
CA GLN A 375 24.07 30.20 -22.13
C GLN A 375 23.40 28.85 -22.46
N PRO A 376 22.21 28.56 -21.93
CA PRO A 376 21.48 27.34 -22.26
C PRO A 376 20.91 27.36 -23.68
N ASP A 377 20.66 26.18 -24.23
CA ASP A 377 19.98 26.05 -25.53
C ASP A 377 18.53 26.49 -25.44
N ILE A 378 17.89 26.33 -24.28
CA ILE A 378 16.48 26.61 -24.02
C ILE A 378 16.24 27.10 -22.59
N PHE A 379 15.30 28.03 -22.40
CA PHE A 379 14.77 28.39 -21.09
C PHE A 379 13.34 27.88 -20.91
N GLU A 380 13.01 27.34 -19.75
CA GLU A 380 11.64 26.96 -19.41
C GLU A 380 11.04 28.04 -18.49
N PHE A 381 10.08 28.81 -18.99
CA PHE A 381 9.37 29.79 -18.16
C PHE A 381 8.32 29.07 -17.31
N HIS A 382 8.64 28.88 -16.03
CA HIS A 382 7.76 28.25 -15.04
C HIS A 382 6.78 29.27 -14.48
N LEU A 383 5.55 29.25 -15.00
CA LEU A 383 4.54 30.22 -14.59
C LEU A 383 3.84 29.76 -13.31
N SER A 384 3.77 30.65 -12.32
CA SER A 384 2.75 30.59 -11.29
C SER A 384 1.50 31.37 -11.73
N TYR A 385 0.37 31.16 -11.05
CA TYR A 385 -0.87 31.89 -11.39
C TYR A 385 -0.69 33.42 -11.33
N SER A 386 0.18 33.94 -10.46
CA SER A 386 0.46 35.37 -10.38
C SER A 386 1.38 35.87 -11.51
N ASP A 387 2.22 35.00 -12.08
CA ASP A 387 3.11 35.38 -13.18
C ASP A 387 2.31 35.65 -14.47
N MET A 388 1.12 35.06 -14.60
CA MET A 388 0.21 35.30 -15.74
C MET A 388 -0.33 36.73 -15.82
N ASP A 389 -0.27 37.49 -14.72
CA ASP A 389 -0.76 38.86 -14.65
C ASP A 389 0.39 39.89 -14.84
N LEU A 390 1.63 39.41 -15.02
CA LEU A 390 2.79 40.26 -15.22
C LEU A 390 2.95 40.70 -16.68
N ASP A 391 3.45 41.93 -16.86
CA ASP A 391 3.80 42.46 -18.17
C ASP A 391 5.21 42.01 -18.57
N VAL A 392 5.28 41.04 -19.49
CA VAL A 392 6.51 40.43 -19.99
C VAL A 392 7.49 41.49 -20.54
N ALA A 393 7.00 42.59 -21.11
CA ALA A 393 7.84 43.64 -21.69
C ALA A 393 8.70 44.38 -20.64
N LYS A 394 8.38 44.24 -19.34
CA LYS A 394 9.19 44.79 -18.24
C LYS A 394 10.41 43.93 -17.91
N TYR A 395 10.44 42.69 -18.36
CA TYR A 395 11.49 41.71 -18.03
C TYR A 395 12.35 41.36 -19.23
N LEU A 396 11.76 41.41 -20.44
CA LEU A 396 12.42 41.10 -21.70
C LEU A 396 12.58 42.36 -22.56
N GLU A 397 13.82 42.78 -22.78
CA GLU A 397 14.13 44.06 -23.43
C GLU A 397 14.53 43.92 -24.91
N LYS A 398 14.95 42.73 -25.33
CA LYS A 398 15.51 42.46 -26.65
C LYS A 398 15.18 41.05 -27.14
N THR A 399 15.63 40.72 -28.34
CA THR A 399 15.57 39.33 -28.83
C THR A 399 16.74 38.51 -28.30
N TYR A 400 16.47 37.26 -27.94
CA TYR A 400 17.43 36.30 -27.40
C TYR A 400 17.63 35.11 -28.37
N SER A 401 18.84 34.55 -28.40
CA SER A 401 19.23 33.47 -29.31
C SER A 401 18.91 32.06 -28.80
N SER A 402 18.55 31.92 -27.52
CA SER A 402 18.07 30.69 -26.92
C SER A 402 16.67 30.34 -27.42
N GLY A 403 16.29 29.06 -27.29
CA GLY A 403 14.90 28.65 -27.38
C GLY A 403 14.13 28.95 -26.09
N PHE A 404 12.82 28.71 -26.10
CA PHE A 404 12.03 28.71 -24.88
C PHE A 404 10.87 27.71 -24.92
N VAL A 405 10.42 27.32 -23.73
CA VAL A 405 9.21 26.54 -23.44
C VAL A 405 8.48 27.24 -22.30
N VAL A 406 7.16 27.10 -22.24
CA VAL A 406 6.35 27.56 -21.11
C VAL A 406 5.86 26.36 -20.32
N HIS A 407 5.90 26.43 -19.01
CA HIS A 407 5.24 25.47 -18.13
C HIS A 407 4.03 26.17 -17.52
N ALA A 408 2.84 25.63 -17.79
CA ALA A 408 1.58 26.19 -17.33
C ALA A 408 1.42 26.03 -15.81
N PRO A 409 0.78 26.97 -15.11
CA PRO A 409 0.50 26.80 -13.69
C PRO A 409 -0.37 25.57 -13.44
N GLU A 410 -0.07 24.82 -12.38
CA GLU A 410 -0.88 23.66 -11.97
C GLU A 410 -2.11 24.10 -11.16
N LEU A 411 -1.91 25.14 -10.34
CA LEU A 411 -2.90 25.76 -9.48
C LEU A 411 -3.13 27.20 -9.96
N PHE A 412 -4.38 27.51 -10.29
CA PHE A 412 -4.84 28.85 -10.60
C PHE A 412 -5.45 29.53 -9.36
N SER A 413 -5.87 30.79 -9.54
CA SER A 413 -6.51 31.57 -8.49
C SER A 413 -7.66 30.82 -7.80
N GLY A 414 -7.77 30.97 -6.48
CA GLY A 414 -8.77 30.24 -5.67
C GLY A 414 -8.44 28.76 -5.42
N SER A 415 -7.17 28.35 -5.57
CA SER A 415 -6.71 26.97 -5.35
C SER A 415 -7.37 25.94 -6.25
N ARG A 416 -7.72 26.34 -7.47
CA ARG A 416 -8.32 25.46 -8.49
C ARG A 416 -7.23 24.81 -9.32
N LEU A 417 -7.29 23.50 -9.49
CA LEU A 417 -6.40 22.76 -10.37
C LEU A 417 -6.85 22.89 -11.83
N MET A 418 -5.91 22.89 -12.77
CA MET A 418 -6.22 22.75 -14.19
C MET A 418 -6.89 21.40 -14.47
N ASP A 419 -8.12 21.38 -14.98
CA ASP A 419 -8.76 20.13 -15.38
C ASP A 419 -9.57 20.29 -16.68
N LEU A 420 -8.91 19.96 -17.80
CA LEU A 420 -9.53 20.01 -19.13
C LEU A 420 -10.45 18.82 -19.40
N ALA A 421 -10.51 17.84 -18.49
CA ALA A 421 -11.34 16.64 -18.58
C ALA A 421 -12.46 16.59 -17.52
N ALA A 422 -12.61 17.66 -16.73
CA ALA A 422 -13.59 17.77 -15.65
C ALA A 422 -15.01 17.43 -16.13
N GLN A 423 -15.75 16.68 -15.29
CA GLN A 423 -17.15 16.34 -15.56
C GLN A 423 -18.07 17.56 -15.41
N ASP A 424 -17.74 18.47 -14.50
CA ASP A 424 -18.45 19.74 -14.36
C ASP A 424 -18.05 20.68 -15.51
N ASP A 425 -19.00 20.97 -16.40
CA ASP A 425 -18.75 21.79 -17.59
C ASP A 425 -18.33 23.23 -17.24
N SER A 426 -18.79 23.79 -16.12
CA SER A 426 -18.37 25.13 -15.69
C SER A 426 -16.89 25.15 -15.28
N TYR A 427 -16.46 24.12 -14.55
CA TYR A 427 -15.06 23.95 -14.15
C TYR A 427 -14.15 23.70 -15.37
N ARG A 428 -14.61 22.84 -16.30
CA ARG A 428 -13.91 22.56 -17.56
C ARG A 428 -13.72 23.82 -18.40
N LEU A 429 -14.79 24.60 -18.61
CA LEU A 429 -14.74 25.83 -19.40
C LEU A 429 -13.80 26.89 -18.77
N GLN A 430 -13.77 26.98 -17.44
CA GLN A 430 -12.81 27.84 -16.78
C GLN A 430 -11.36 27.37 -17.00
N SER A 431 -11.10 26.05 -16.92
CA SER A 431 -9.78 25.49 -17.22
C SER A 431 -9.35 25.77 -18.66
N VAL A 432 -10.29 25.73 -19.62
CA VAL A 432 -10.06 26.13 -21.01
C VAL A 432 -9.68 27.61 -21.11
N GLN A 433 -10.38 28.51 -20.42
CA GLN A 433 -10.06 29.94 -20.41
C GLN A 433 -8.66 30.22 -19.86
N GLU A 434 -8.28 29.61 -18.73
CA GLU A 434 -6.96 29.78 -18.15
C GLU A 434 -5.86 29.19 -19.05
N THR A 435 -6.12 28.05 -19.69
CA THR A 435 -5.20 27.46 -20.68
C THR A 435 -5.01 28.37 -21.89
N GLN A 436 -6.09 29.00 -22.38
CA GLN A 436 -6.00 29.97 -23.47
C GLN A 436 -5.15 31.18 -23.08
N ARG A 437 -5.28 31.69 -21.84
CA ARG A 437 -4.39 32.76 -21.34
C ARG A 437 -2.92 32.36 -21.39
N VAL A 438 -2.59 31.12 -21.00
CA VAL A 438 -1.21 30.60 -21.11
C VAL A 438 -0.75 30.53 -22.57
N ILE A 439 -1.62 30.13 -23.50
CA ILE A 439 -1.31 30.13 -24.94
C ILE A 439 -0.98 31.53 -25.43
N ASP A 440 -1.80 32.52 -25.06
CA ASP A 440 -1.62 33.91 -25.49
C ASP A 440 -0.32 34.51 -24.94
N ILE A 441 -0.01 34.26 -23.66
CA ILE A 441 1.28 34.62 -23.05
C ILE A 441 2.46 33.96 -23.80
N THR A 442 2.32 32.69 -24.17
CA THR A 442 3.36 31.95 -24.91
C THR A 442 3.61 32.56 -26.29
N ARG A 443 2.55 33.02 -26.97
CA ARG A 443 2.65 33.71 -28.26
C ARG A 443 3.33 35.07 -28.12
N ASP A 444 3.06 35.79 -27.05
CA ASP A 444 3.71 37.07 -26.77
C ASP A 444 5.20 36.91 -26.46
N LEU A 445 5.56 35.89 -25.68
CA LEU A 445 6.96 35.53 -25.42
C LEU A 445 7.75 35.22 -26.70
N LYS A 446 7.11 34.60 -27.70
CA LYS A 446 7.75 34.26 -28.98
C LYS A 446 8.43 35.44 -29.68
N ARG A 447 7.91 36.66 -29.50
CA ARG A 447 8.48 37.90 -30.07
C ARG A 447 9.93 38.14 -29.63
N TYR A 448 10.28 37.65 -28.44
CA TYR A 448 11.60 37.78 -27.84
C TYR A 448 12.53 36.60 -28.17
N PHE A 449 12.02 35.47 -28.66
CA PHE A 449 12.79 34.25 -28.92
C PHE A 449 12.61 33.74 -30.36
N PRO A 450 13.18 34.43 -31.38
CA PRO A 450 12.94 34.14 -32.79
C PRO A 450 13.40 32.75 -33.27
N LYS A 451 14.28 32.07 -32.51
CA LYS A 451 14.72 30.70 -32.82
C LYS A 451 13.61 29.67 -32.56
N THR A 452 12.67 29.95 -31.67
CA THR A 452 11.53 29.07 -31.36
C THR A 452 10.41 29.25 -32.38
N LYS A 453 10.36 28.37 -33.38
CA LYS A 453 9.34 28.44 -34.45
C LYS A 453 7.93 28.12 -33.95
N ARG A 454 7.80 27.07 -33.13
CA ARG A 454 6.56 26.61 -32.51
C ARG A 454 6.84 26.36 -31.03
N PRO A 455 6.56 27.33 -30.14
CA PRO A 455 6.79 27.14 -28.71
C PRO A 455 5.88 26.05 -28.15
N MET A 456 6.45 25.25 -27.26
CA MET A 456 5.74 24.20 -26.54
C MET A 456 5.27 24.73 -25.18
N ILE A 457 4.13 24.22 -24.73
CA ILE A 457 3.53 24.50 -23.43
C ILE A 457 3.38 23.19 -22.69
N VAL A 458 4.16 22.97 -21.64
CA VAL A 458 4.04 21.81 -20.78
C VAL A 458 2.89 22.07 -19.80
N ALA A 459 1.92 21.17 -19.72
CA ALA A 459 0.69 21.40 -18.96
C ALA A 459 0.10 20.10 -18.39
N ASN A 460 -0.40 20.18 -17.16
CA ASN A 460 -1.18 19.10 -16.54
C ASN A 460 -2.62 19.12 -17.02
N ILE A 461 -3.06 18.08 -17.74
CA ILE A 461 -4.30 18.12 -18.53
C ILE A 461 -5.59 17.76 -17.77
N GLY A 462 -5.51 17.38 -16.50
CA GLY A 462 -6.69 17.03 -15.70
C GLY A 462 -6.99 15.54 -15.58
N GLY A 463 -8.24 15.22 -15.18
CA GLY A 463 -8.70 13.85 -14.97
C GLY A 463 -8.40 13.29 -13.58
N PHE A 464 -8.25 14.17 -12.59
CA PHE A 464 -7.93 13.78 -11.21
C PHE A 464 -9.18 13.26 -10.48
N THR A 465 -8.98 12.27 -9.60
CA THR A 465 -9.99 11.82 -8.64
C THR A 465 -9.46 11.97 -7.22
N MET A 466 -10.37 12.22 -6.28
CA MET A 466 -10.00 12.48 -4.88
C MET A 466 -9.78 11.19 -4.09
N ASP A 467 -10.63 10.18 -4.31
CA ASP A 467 -10.73 9.02 -3.41
C ASP A 467 -10.23 7.72 -4.04
N GLU A 468 -10.54 7.46 -5.31
CA GLU A 468 -10.23 6.21 -5.99
C GLU A 468 -9.92 6.41 -7.48
N PRO A 469 -9.10 5.54 -8.11
CA PRO A 469 -8.92 5.56 -9.57
C PRO A 469 -10.25 5.41 -10.31
N LEU A 470 -10.37 6.07 -11.46
CA LEU A 470 -11.57 5.95 -12.28
C LEU A 470 -11.79 4.50 -12.74
N PRO A 471 -13.03 3.99 -12.68
CA PRO A 471 -13.35 2.69 -13.26
C PRO A 471 -13.11 2.73 -14.77
N ALA A 472 -12.70 1.60 -15.36
CA ALA A 472 -12.36 1.52 -16.78
C ALA A 472 -13.50 2.00 -17.70
N SER A 473 -14.76 1.83 -17.28
CA SER A 473 -15.93 2.31 -18.00
C SER A 473 -16.05 3.84 -18.08
N ALA A 474 -15.46 4.58 -17.15
CA ALA A 474 -15.53 6.04 -17.10
C ALA A 474 -14.43 6.72 -17.93
N ILE A 475 -13.30 6.04 -18.16
CA ILE A 475 -12.10 6.59 -18.82
C ILE A 475 -12.42 7.20 -20.18
N GLN A 476 -13.20 6.50 -21.01
CA GLN A 476 -13.57 6.95 -22.35
C GLN A 476 -14.24 8.34 -22.33
N GLY A 477 -15.14 8.58 -21.37
CA GLY A 477 -15.81 9.86 -21.24
C GLY A 477 -14.87 11.01 -20.85
N TYR A 478 -13.78 10.73 -20.12
CA TYR A 478 -12.76 11.74 -19.81
C TYR A 478 -11.96 12.13 -21.06
N TYR A 479 -11.59 11.16 -21.90
CA TYR A 479 -10.92 11.46 -23.17
C TYR A 479 -11.80 12.28 -24.12
N GLU A 480 -13.09 11.98 -24.19
CA GLU A 480 -14.03 12.74 -25.02
C GLU A 480 -14.17 14.20 -24.55
N ARG A 481 -14.25 14.44 -23.24
CA ARG A 481 -14.27 15.79 -22.68
C ARG A 481 -12.96 16.54 -22.89
N PHE A 482 -11.83 15.86 -22.73
CA PHE A 482 -10.52 16.45 -23.02
C PHE A 482 -10.39 16.83 -24.50
N ALA A 483 -10.79 15.95 -25.42
CA ALA A 483 -10.81 16.24 -26.85
C ALA A 483 -11.70 17.45 -27.17
N LYS A 484 -12.87 17.55 -26.54
CA LYS A 484 -13.74 18.73 -26.66
C LYS A 484 -13.02 20.00 -26.21
N SER A 485 -12.38 19.99 -25.04
CA SER A 485 -11.61 21.13 -24.54
C SER A 485 -10.49 21.55 -25.51
N LEU A 486 -9.79 20.60 -26.14
CA LEU A 486 -8.78 20.91 -27.15
C LEU A 486 -9.36 21.60 -28.41
N THR A 487 -10.59 21.28 -28.80
CA THR A 487 -11.26 21.98 -29.92
C THR A 487 -11.71 23.40 -29.57
N GLU A 488 -11.82 23.73 -28.29
CA GLU A 488 -12.20 25.06 -27.78
C GLU A 488 -10.98 25.98 -27.62
N LEU A 489 -9.75 25.45 -27.70
CA LEU A 489 -8.50 26.20 -27.61
C LEU A 489 -7.99 26.63 -28.98
N ASP A 490 -7.59 27.88 -29.11
CA ASP A 490 -6.85 28.36 -30.26
C ASP A 490 -5.36 28.00 -30.08
N MET A 491 -4.97 26.85 -30.62
CA MET A 491 -3.61 26.33 -30.57
C MET A 491 -2.72 26.80 -31.74
N GLU A 492 -3.17 27.78 -32.55
CA GLU A 492 -2.40 28.23 -33.71
C GLU A 492 -1.00 28.73 -33.28
N GLY A 493 0.03 28.22 -33.93
CA GLY A 493 1.41 28.64 -33.70
C GLY A 493 2.06 28.15 -32.41
N VAL A 494 1.37 27.36 -31.58
CA VAL A 494 1.89 26.75 -30.34
C VAL A 494 1.68 25.23 -30.34
N GLU A 495 2.20 24.54 -29.33
CA GLU A 495 1.98 23.11 -29.10
C GLU A 495 1.79 22.82 -27.62
N LEU A 496 0.65 22.23 -27.24
CA LEU A 496 0.40 21.79 -25.87
C LEU A 496 0.99 20.39 -25.67
N ILE A 497 1.85 20.23 -24.68
CA ILE A 497 2.50 18.98 -24.30
C ILE A 497 1.91 18.51 -22.97
N PRO A 498 1.07 17.46 -22.98
CA PRO A 498 0.53 16.91 -21.75
C PRO A 498 1.63 16.34 -20.87
N GLN A 499 1.64 16.75 -19.60
CA GLN A 499 2.43 16.14 -18.55
C GLN A 499 1.50 15.51 -17.52
N THR A 500 1.95 14.40 -16.94
CA THR A 500 1.30 13.81 -15.78
C THR A 500 1.88 14.42 -14.52
N MET A 501 1.03 14.91 -13.63
CA MET A 501 1.45 15.33 -12.29
C MET A 501 2.12 14.15 -11.58
N ALA A 502 3.27 14.41 -10.97
CA ALA A 502 3.66 13.63 -9.81
C ALA A 502 2.63 13.87 -8.70
N ILE A 503 2.37 12.89 -7.84
CA ILE A 503 1.40 12.99 -6.75
C ILE A 503 1.78 14.16 -5.82
N LEU A 504 1.26 15.35 -6.10
CA LEU A 504 1.39 16.54 -5.29
C LEU A 504 0.39 16.41 -4.13
N ARG A 505 0.87 15.92 -2.99
CA ARG A 505 0.08 15.80 -1.76
C ARG A 505 -0.12 17.16 -1.09
N TYR A 506 -0.71 18.13 -1.78
CA TYR A 506 -1.29 19.31 -1.12
C TYR A 506 -2.79 19.12 -0.97
N ARG A 507 -3.15 18.54 0.19
CA ARG A 507 -4.49 18.05 0.56
C ARG A 507 -5.00 16.95 -0.39
N THR A 508 -5.28 15.80 0.22
CA THR A 508 -5.99 14.62 -0.34
C THR A 508 -5.32 13.85 -1.49
N ALA A 509 -4.79 12.68 -1.09
CA ALA A 509 -4.94 11.37 -1.73
C ALA A 509 -4.46 11.17 -3.19
N HIS A 510 -4.58 9.91 -3.64
CA HIS A 510 -3.64 9.23 -4.51
C HIS A 510 -3.96 9.43 -6.00
N ALA A 511 -3.12 10.19 -6.71
CA ALA A 511 -3.16 10.24 -8.18
C ALA A 511 -2.25 9.16 -8.78
N ASN A 512 -2.77 8.20 -9.54
CA ASN A 512 -1.94 7.35 -10.40
C ASN A 512 -2.42 7.54 -11.87
N PRO A 513 -1.50 7.48 -12.85
CA PRO A 513 -1.66 8.10 -14.16
C PRO A 513 -2.64 7.35 -15.09
N MET A 514 -3.28 8.11 -15.99
CA MET A 514 -3.72 7.56 -17.28
C MET A 514 -2.46 7.26 -18.10
N HIS A 515 -2.20 5.97 -18.33
CA HIS A 515 -1.11 5.53 -19.20
C HIS A 515 -1.34 5.99 -20.65
N GLN A 516 -0.24 6.36 -21.32
CA GLN A 516 -0.14 6.70 -22.74
C GLN A 516 -0.60 5.56 -23.66
#